data_AF-A0A7C3WNX4-F1
#
_entry.id   AF-A0A7C3WNX4-F1
#
_cell.length_a   1.000
_cell.length_b   1.000
_cell.length_c   1.000
_cell.angle_alpha   90.00
_cell.angle_beta   90.00
_cell.angle_gamma   90.00
#
_symmetry.space_group_name_H-M   'P 1'
#
loop_
_entity.id
_entity.type
_entity.pdbx_description
1 polymer ?
#
loop_
_entity_poly.entity_id
_entity_poly.type
_entity_poly.pdbx_seq_one_letter_code
_entity_poly.pdbx_strand_id
1 'polypeptide(L)'
;MVKAGFLLGLAGLCSAGLLAEQKTEQKEAPTSQQAPPPKEAAQVTYTVWPIGWVRKKADKTYLEIDKKYQPGLLGVEELSEIWVLYWFDRNDTPQKRSILQVHPKGDPNNPIRGVFATRAPVRPNLIALSRCKIRSVKENIIEIDQIDAFPDTPILDLKP
;
A
#
# COMPACT_ATOMS: atom_id res chain seq x y z
N MET A 1 45.07 39.01 -9.03
CA MET A 1 45.87 40.15 -8.50
C MET A 1 45.10 40.66 -7.28
N VAL A 2 45.53 40.38 -6.03
CA VAL A 2 46.69 40.91 -5.25
C VAL A 2 46.33 42.17 -4.45
N LYS A 3 46.81 42.24 -3.18
CA LYS A 3 46.55 43.18 -2.04
C LYS A 3 45.44 42.70 -1.08
N ALA A 4 45.66 42.40 0.21
CA ALA A 4 46.84 42.42 1.13
C ALA A 4 47.35 43.77 1.70
N GLY A 5 47.41 43.86 3.05
CA GLY A 5 47.97 44.89 3.95
C GLY A 5 47.27 44.83 5.34
N PHE A 6 47.93 44.67 6.52
CA PHE A 6 48.86 45.55 7.30
C PHE A 6 48.19 46.85 7.82
N LEU A 7 48.30 47.30 9.10
CA LEU A 7 49.06 46.92 10.34
C LEU A 7 48.10 46.42 11.47
N LEU A 8 48.42 45.88 12.66
CA LEU A 8 49.64 45.60 13.51
C LEU A 8 49.79 46.48 14.80
N GLY A 9 49.69 45.87 16.00
CA GLY A 9 50.21 46.40 17.29
C GLY A 9 49.40 45.98 18.56
N LEU A 10 49.89 46.06 19.80
CA LEU A 10 51.19 45.74 20.43
C LEU A 10 51.07 46.02 21.96
N ALA A 11 51.33 45.01 22.81
CA ALA A 11 51.76 45.06 24.23
C ALA A 11 50.96 45.81 25.34
N GLY A 12 50.85 45.16 26.50
CA GLY A 12 50.49 45.73 27.81
C GLY A 12 50.57 44.64 28.91
N LEU A 13 51.19 44.92 30.06
CA LEU A 13 51.48 43.93 31.11
C LEU A 13 50.67 44.13 32.41
N CYS A 14 50.45 42.99 33.10
CA CYS A 14 50.29 42.77 34.54
C CYS A 14 49.71 43.87 35.44
N SER A 15 48.62 43.54 36.14
CA SER A 15 48.69 43.42 37.62
C SER A 15 47.62 42.45 38.14
N ALA A 16 47.76 41.97 39.39
CA ALA A 16 46.89 40.93 39.98
C ALA A 16 45.85 41.51 40.96
N GLY A 17 44.66 40.91 41.02
CA GLY A 17 43.61 41.34 41.96
C GLY A 17 42.42 40.37 42.07
N LEU A 18 42.32 39.71 43.23
CA LEU A 18 41.16 39.07 43.87
C LEU A 18 40.04 38.43 43.01
N LEU A 19 40.14 37.10 42.92
CA LEU A 19 39.08 36.08 42.96
C LEU A 19 37.62 36.56 43.19
N ALA A 20 36.76 36.26 42.20
CA ALA A 20 35.35 35.91 42.41
C ALA A 20 34.90 34.98 41.26
N GLU A 21 35.09 33.66 41.42
CA GLU A 21 34.66 32.69 40.41
C GLU A 21 33.14 32.60 40.33
N GLN A 22 32.54 33.30 39.36
CA GLN A 22 31.16 33.06 38.96
C GLN A 22 31.06 31.67 38.32
N LYS A 23 30.64 30.68 39.11
CA LYS A 23 30.25 29.36 38.59
C LYS A 23 29.03 29.51 37.69
N THR A 24 29.28 29.63 36.39
CA THR A 24 28.26 29.53 35.36
C THR A 24 27.69 28.11 35.39
N GLU A 25 26.53 27.93 36.01
CA GLU A 25 25.75 26.69 35.88
C GLU A 25 25.34 26.52 34.42
N GLN A 26 26.14 25.76 33.67
CA GLN A 26 25.70 25.22 32.38
C GLN A 26 24.59 24.21 32.68
N LYS A 27 23.37 24.72 32.66
CA LYS A 27 22.14 23.92 32.79
C LYS A 27 22.02 23.05 31.55
N GLU A 28 22.57 21.83 31.63
CA GLU A 28 22.54 20.85 30.54
C GLU A 28 21.11 20.74 30.02
N ALA A 29 20.95 20.93 28.71
CA ALA A 29 19.66 20.73 28.08
C ALA A 29 19.26 19.26 28.29
N PRO A 30 18.00 18.95 28.66
CA PRO A 30 17.60 17.58 28.92
C PRO A 30 17.84 16.75 27.67
N THR A 31 18.82 15.84 27.74
CA THR A 31 19.21 14.97 26.64
C THR A 31 17.97 14.34 26.04
N SER A 32 17.71 14.66 24.76
CA SER A 32 16.60 14.05 24.03
C SER A 32 16.78 12.54 24.11
N GLN A 33 15.90 11.88 24.87
CA GLN A 33 15.82 10.42 24.88
C GLN A 33 15.27 10.01 23.52
N GLN A 34 16.19 9.91 22.57
CA GLN A 34 15.93 9.56 21.20
C GLN A 34 15.22 8.21 21.21
N ALA A 35 13.94 8.22 20.85
CA ALA A 35 13.10 7.03 20.93
C ALA A 35 13.81 5.87 20.22
N PRO A 36 13.88 4.67 20.82
CA PRO A 36 14.61 3.56 20.23
C PRO A 36 14.09 3.34 18.80
N PRO A 37 14.99 3.19 17.80
CA PRO A 37 14.58 3.11 16.41
C PRO A 37 13.52 2.02 16.26
N PRO A 38 12.41 2.28 15.52
CA PRO A 38 11.27 1.39 15.48
C PRO A 38 11.74 0.00 15.06
N LYS A 39 11.68 -0.95 16.01
CA LYS A 39 12.26 -2.28 15.91
C LYS A 39 11.75 -2.92 14.62
N GLU A 40 12.65 -3.14 13.66
CA GLU A 40 12.29 -3.47 12.28
C GLU A 40 11.35 -4.67 12.28
N ALA A 41 10.09 -4.42 11.91
CA ALA A 41 9.04 -5.41 12.03
C ALA A 41 9.30 -6.49 10.96
N ALA A 42 9.66 -7.70 11.41
CA ALA A 42 9.92 -8.83 10.53
C ALA A 42 8.79 -8.98 9.52
N GLN A 43 9.12 -9.01 8.23
CA GLN A 43 8.15 -8.89 7.15
C GLN A 43 7.15 -10.06 7.18
N VAL A 44 5.93 -9.78 7.64
CA VAL A 44 4.87 -10.80 7.78
C VAL A 44 4.27 -11.09 6.40
N THR A 45 4.69 -12.20 5.81
CA THR A 45 4.15 -12.69 4.54
C THR A 45 2.88 -13.52 4.79
N TYR A 46 1.81 -13.21 4.06
CA TYR A 46 0.59 -14.00 4.01
C TYR A 46 0.48 -14.69 2.66
N THR A 47 0.21 -15.99 2.65
CA THR A 47 -0.13 -16.74 1.43
C THR A 47 -1.64 -16.71 1.22
N VAL A 48 -2.07 -16.51 -0.02
CA VAL A 48 -3.46 -16.69 -0.46
C VAL A 48 -3.51 -17.73 -1.57
N TRP A 49 -4.61 -18.46 -1.66
CA TRP A 49 -4.87 -19.46 -2.69
C TRP A 49 -6.12 -19.06 -3.47
N PRO A 50 -6.15 -19.22 -4.81
CA PRO A 50 -7.36 -18.98 -5.57
C PRO A 50 -8.41 -20.05 -5.24
N ILE A 51 -9.64 -19.59 -4.99
CA ILE A 51 -10.81 -20.46 -4.76
C ILE A 51 -11.62 -20.70 -6.03
N GLY A 52 -11.40 -19.89 -7.07
CA GLY A 52 -12.16 -19.94 -8.30
C GLY A 52 -11.58 -19.07 -9.40
N TRP A 53 -12.22 -19.07 -10.56
CA TRP A 53 -11.81 -18.38 -11.78
C TRP A 53 -12.99 -17.61 -12.36
N VAL A 54 -12.75 -16.37 -12.78
CA VAL A 54 -13.73 -15.59 -13.54
C VAL A 54 -13.79 -16.15 -14.95
N ARG A 55 -14.94 -16.64 -15.40
CA ARG A 55 -15.16 -17.07 -16.80
C ARG A 55 -16.09 -16.09 -17.51
N LYS A 56 -15.85 -15.89 -18.81
CA LYS A 56 -16.75 -15.12 -19.68
C LYS A 56 -17.01 -15.93 -20.95
N LYS A 57 -18.27 -16.10 -21.33
CA LYS A 57 -18.70 -16.90 -22.48
C LYS A 57 -19.87 -16.19 -23.17
N ALA A 58 -19.66 -15.81 -24.43
CA ALA A 58 -20.54 -14.87 -25.14
C ALA A 58 -20.77 -13.60 -24.29
N ASP A 59 -22.02 -13.28 -23.99
CA ASP A 59 -22.47 -12.14 -23.19
C ASP A 59 -22.48 -12.40 -21.67
N LYS A 60 -22.28 -13.65 -21.22
CA LYS A 60 -22.42 -14.05 -19.82
C LYS A 60 -21.10 -14.12 -19.06
N THR A 61 -21.15 -13.72 -17.78
CA THR A 61 -20.04 -13.80 -16.82
C THR A 61 -20.37 -14.82 -15.73
N TYR A 62 -19.38 -15.63 -15.36
CA TYR A 62 -19.50 -16.64 -14.31
C TYR A 62 -18.33 -16.57 -13.32
N LEU A 63 -18.62 -16.95 -12.07
CA LEU A 63 -17.63 -17.29 -11.06
C LEU A 63 -17.61 -18.82 -10.98
N GLU A 64 -16.56 -19.45 -11.52
CA GLU A 64 -16.37 -20.90 -11.43
C GLU A 64 -15.48 -21.20 -10.22
N ILE A 65 -16.07 -21.76 -9.17
CA ILE A 65 -15.38 -22.10 -7.92
C ILE A 65 -14.85 -23.53 -8.02
N ASP A 66 -13.67 -23.82 -7.47
CA ASP A 66 -13.14 -25.19 -7.44
C ASP A 66 -14.12 -26.11 -6.70
N LYS A 67 -14.42 -27.30 -7.23
CA LYS A 67 -15.40 -28.22 -6.62
C LYS A 67 -15.09 -28.60 -5.16
N LYS A 68 -13.82 -28.53 -4.73
CA LYS A 68 -13.38 -28.72 -3.33
C LYS A 68 -13.89 -27.63 -2.36
N TYR A 69 -14.25 -26.45 -2.87
CA TYR A 69 -14.83 -25.33 -2.10
C TYR A 69 -16.35 -25.18 -2.32
N GLN A 70 -16.97 -25.97 -3.20
CA GLN A 70 -18.42 -25.94 -3.47
C GLN A 70 -19.30 -26.00 -2.20
N PRO A 71 -18.98 -26.75 -1.12
CA PRO A 71 -19.76 -26.72 0.12
C PRO A 71 -19.86 -25.33 0.78
N GLY A 72 -18.94 -24.41 0.47
CA GLY A 72 -18.98 -23.02 0.93
C GLY A 72 -19.95 -22.11 0.15
N LEU A 73 -20.67 -22.65 -0.85
CA LEU A 73 -21.71 -21.91 -1.61
C LEU A 73 -23.12 -22.09 -1.07
N LEU A 74 -23.31 -22.85 0.01
CA LEU A 74 -24.61 -23.09 0.64
C LEU A 74 -25.29 -21.77 1.07
N GLY A 75 -26.45 -21.45 0.48
CA GLY A 75 -27.22 -20.23 0.75
C GLY A 75 -26.82 -19.04 -0.11
N VAL A 76 -25.82 -19.17 -1.01
CA VAL A 76 -25.46 -18.08 -1.95
C VAL A 76 -26.58 -17.86 -2.98
N GLU A 77 -27.41 -18.87 -3.25
CA GLU A 77 -28.61 -18.75 -4.09
C GLU A 77 -29.71 -17.85 -3.49
N GLU A 78 -29.67 -17.58 -2.18
CA GLU A 78 -30.60 -16.67 -1.49
C GLU A 78 -30.15 -15.20 -1.57
N LEU A 79 -28.90 -14.95 -1.96
CA LEU A 79 -28.31 -13.62 -2.07
C LEU A 79 -28.64 -12.96 -3.42
N SER A 80 -29.00 -11.69 -3.40
CA SER A 80 -29.23 -10.89 -4.62
C SER A 80 -27.92 -10.35 -5.24
N GLU A 81 -26.92 -10.11 -4.40
CA GLU A 81 -25.63 -9.51 -4.75
C GLU A 81 -24.50 -10.18 -3.94
N ILE A 82 -23.27 -10.10 -4.47
CA ILE A 82 -22.08 -10.69 -3.86
C ILE A 82 -20.85 -9.80 -4.11
N TRP A 83 -20.02 -9.64 -3.09
CA TRP A 83 -18.68 -9.12 -3.20
C TRP A 83 -17.72 -10.21 -3.63
N VAL A 84 -17.04 -9.98 -4.75
CA VAL A 84 -15.98 -10.84 -5.29
C VAL A 84 -14.65 -10.16 -5.04
N LEU A 85 -13.78 -10.81 -4.28
CA LEU A 85 -12.36 -10.45 -4.18
C LEU A 85 -11.59 -11.30 -5.17
N TYR A 86 -10.78 -10.66 -6.01
CA TYR A 86 -10.00 -11.32 -7.06
C TYR A 86 -8.60 -10.70 -7.17
N TRP A 87 -7.70 -11.34 -7.90
CA TRP A 87 -6.31 -10.91 -8.03
C TRP A 87 -6.07 -10.22 -9.37
N PHE A 88 -5.36 -9.09 -9.38
CA PHE A 88 -4.87 -8.50 -10.64
C PHE A 88 -3.65 -9.28 -11.17
N ASP A 89 -3.89 -10.53 -11.59
CA ASP A 89 -2.89 -11.50 -12.06
C ASP A 89 -1.89 -10.93 -13.07
N ARG A 90 -2.38 -10.16 -14.03
CA ARG A 90 -1.61 -9.53 -15.12
C ARG A 90 -0.68 -8.41 -14.64
N ASN A 91 -0.76 -8.06 -13.36
CA ASN A 91 0.08 -7.05 -12.72
C ASN A 91 1.02 -7.62 -11.66
N ASP A 92 1.12 -8.94 -11.51
CA ASP A 92 1.97 -9.58 -10.50
C ASP A 92 3.44 -9.62 -10.90
N THR A 93 4.09 -8.45 -10.85
CA THR A 93 5.55 -8.30 -10.94
C THR A 93 6.06 -7.34 -9.88
N PRO A 94 7.32 -7.48 -9.39
CA PRO A 94 7.90 -6.57 -8.42
C PRO A 94 7.80 -5.10 -8.85
N GLN A 95 8.06 -4.81 -10.13
CA GLN A 95 8.05 -3.47 -10.71
C GLN A 95 6.66 -2.83 -10.69
N LYS A 96 5.61 -3.62 -10.94
CA LYS A 96 4.22 -3.13 -10.90
C LYS A 96 3.70 -2.99 -9.47
N ARG A 97 4.13 -3.87 -8.55
CA ARG A 97 3.82 -3.76 -7.11
C ARG A 97 4.46 -2.54 -6.44
N SER A 98 5.62 -2.08 -6.91
CA SER A 98 6.26 -0.85 -6.44
C SER A 98 5.62 0.45 -6.94
N ILE A 99 4.60 0.40 -7.79
CA ILE A 99 3.90 1.61 -8.26
C ILE A 99 2.99 2.13 -7.14
N LEU A 100 3.33 3.28 -6.57
CA LEU A 100 2.57 3.94 -5.50
C LEU A 100 1.77 5.16 -5.96
N GLN A 101 2.00 5.66 -7.17
CA GLN A 101 1.31 6.81 -7.77
C GLN A 101 0.92 6.52 -9.22
N VAL A 102 -0.23 7.02 -9.66
CA VAL A 102 -0.77 6.82 -11.01
C VAL A 102 -1.56 8.05 -11.49
N HIS A 103 -1.75 8.13 -12.81
CA HIS A 103 -2.89 8.85 -13.37
C HIS A 103 -4.14 7.96 -13.27
N PRO A 104 -5.24 8.40 -12.62
CA PRO A 104 -6.49 7.64 -12.54
C PRO A 104 -6.99 7.18 -13.92
N LYS A 105 -7.53 5.94 -13.97
CA LYS A 105 -7.96 5.23 -15.20
C LYS A 105 -6.88 5.04 -16.28
N GLY A 106 -5.62 5.40 -16.01
CA GLY A 106 -4.54 5.40 -17.01
C GLY A 106 -4.57 6.58 -17.99
N ASP A 107 -5.46 7.56 -17.77
CA ASP A 107 -5.62 8.75 -18.63
C ASP A 107 -4.72 9.89 -18.11
N PRO A 108 -3.69 10.33 -18.87
CA PRO A 108 -2.72 11.35 -18.44
C PRO A 108 -3.32 12.71 -18.06
N ASN A 109 -4.54 13.01 -18.53
CA ASN A 109 -5.21 14.28 -18.22
C ASN A 109 -5.74 14.31 -16.78
N ASN A 110 -5.97 13.15 -16.15
CA ASN A 110 -6.34 13.10 -14.74
C ASN A 110 -5.11 13.45 -13.87
N PRO A 111 -5.26 14.31 -12.84
CA PRO A 111 -4.15 14.66 -11.97
C PRO A 111 -3.67 13.43 -11.17
N ILE A 112 -2.35 13.34 -10.95
CA ILE A 112 -1.72 12.20 -10.27
C ILE A 112 -2.34 11.99 -8.88
N ARG A 113 -2.55 10.71 -8.52
CA ARG A 113 -3.04 10.27 -7.20
C ARG A 113 -2.22 9.08 -6.71
N GLY A 114 -2.08 8.97 -5.39
CA GLY A 114 -1.55 7.75 -4.77
C GLY A 114 -2.49 6.56 -5.00
N VAL A 115 -1.96 5.35 -5.20
CA VAL A 115 -2.78 4.17 -5.57
C VAL A 115 -3.90 3.88 -4.57
N PHE A 116 -3.68 4.14 -3.28
CA PHE A 116 -4.70 3.96 -2.23
C PHE A 116 -5.89 4.93 -2.34
N ALA A 117 -5.71 6.10 -2.98
CA ALA A 117 -6.80 7.03 -3.32
C ALA A 117 -7.50 6.71 -4.66
N THR A 118 -7.26 5.51 -5.22
CA THR A 118 -7.79 5.09 -6.53
C THR A 118 -8.13 3.59 -6.53
N ARG A 119 -8.84 3.16 -7.59
CA ARG A 119 -9.03 1.75 -7.94
C ARG A 119 -8.01 1.22 -8.95
N ALA A 120 -6.80 1.80 -9.00
CA ALA A 120 -5.76 1.35 -9.92
C ALA A 120 -5.36 -0.12 -9.69
N PRO A 121 -5.14 -0.91 -10.76
CA PRO A 121 -4.86 -2.34 -10.68
C PRO A 121 -3.37 -2.66 -10.46
N VAL A 122 -2.52 -1.63 -10.31
CA VAL A 122 -1.14 -1.72 -9.84
C VAL A 122 -1.09 -1.20 -8.41
N ARG A 123 -0.69 -2.06 -7.46
CA ARG A 123 -0.74 -1.85 -6.01
C ARG A 123 0.28 -2.79 -5.33
N PRO A 124 0.75 -2.51 -4.10
CA PRO A 124 1.60 -3.44 -3.36
C PRO A 124 0.96 -4.82 -3.15
N ASN A 125 -0.32 -4.84 -2.75
CA ASN A 125 -1.17 -6.04 -2.72
C ASN A 125 -2.23 -5.93 -3.82
N LEU A 126 -2.22 -6.89 -4.75
CA LEU A 126 -2.99 -6.85 -6.00
C LEU A 126 -4.44 -7.35 -5.85
N ILE A 127 -5.04 -7.10 -4.68
CA ILE A 127 -6.43 -7.48 -4.39
C ILE A 127 -7.37 -6.45 -5.04
N ALA A 128 -8.27 -6.98 -5.87
CA ALA A 128 -9.38 -6.29 -6.49
C ALA A 128 -10.70 -6.60 -5.75
N LEU A 129 -11.73 -5.80 -6.01
CA LEU A 129 -13.04 -5.92 -5.37
C LEU A 129 -14.15 -5.43 -6.28
N SER A 130 -15.15 -6.27 -6.55
CA SER A 130 -16.38 -5.93 -7.28
C SER A 130 -17.63 -6.42 -6.56
N ARG A 131 -18.69 -5.62 -6.57
CA ARG A 131 -20.05 -6.02 -6.18
C ARG A 131 -20.78 -6.42 -7.46
N CYS A 132 -21.29 -7.65 -7.50
CA CYS A 132 -21.90 -8.26 -8.68
C CYS A 132 -23.31 -8.75 -8.32
N LYS A 133 -24.28 -8.66 -9.22
CA LYS A 133 -25.63 -9.23 -9.02
C LYS A 133 -25.63 -10.70 -9.38
N ILE A 134 -26.11 -11.53 -8.47
CA ILE A 134 -26.30 -12.97 -8.73
C ILE A 134 -27.48 -13.14 -9.69
N ARG A 135 -27.31 -14.04 -10.67
CA ARG A 135 -28.33 -14.39 -11.67
C ARG A 135 -28.81 -15.83 -11.52
N SER A 136 -27.91 -16.74 -11.18
CA SER A 136 -28.23 -18.08 -10.66
C SER A 136 -27.00 -18.72 -10.02
N VAL A 137 -27.20 -19.70 -9.13
CA VAL A 137 -26.15 -20.60 -8.63
C VAL A 137 -26.48 -22.02 -9.09
N LYS A 138 -25.48 -22.76 -9.60
CA LYS A 138 -25.61 -24.15 -10.07
C LYS A 138 -24.32 -24.91 -9.80
N GLU A 139 -24.39 -25.96 -8.98
CA GLU A 139 -23.21 -26.69 -8.48
C GLU A 139 -22.14 -25.73 -7.92
N ASN A 140 -21.00 -25.61 -8.60
CA ASN A 140 -19.85 -24.78 -8.25
C ASN A 140 -19.77 -23.48 -9.08
N ILE A 141 -20.84 -23.12 -9.81
CA ILE A 141 -20.87 -22.00 -10.76
C ILE A 141 -21.92 -20.98 -10.33
N ILE A 142 -21.51 -19.72 -10.19
CA ILE A 142 -22.41 -18.56 -9.99
C ILE A 142 -22.45 -17.78 -11.30
N GLU A 143 -23.62 -17.64 -11.94
CA GLU A 143 -23.82 -16.66 -13.02
C GLU A 143 -24.03 -15.27 -12.40
N ILE A 144 -23.28 -14.27 -12.86
CA ILE A 144 -23.35 -12.88 -12.39
C ILE A 144 -23.57 -11.89 -13.54
N ASP A 145 -23.98 -10.67 -13.23
CA ASP A 145 -24.20 -9.63 -14.24
C ASP A 145 -22.90 -9.11 -14.91
N GLN A 146 -21.97 -8.57 -14.12
CA GLN A 146 -20.74 -7.98 -14.65
C GLN A 146 -19.62 -7.94 -13.61
N ILE A 147 -18.37 -7.99 -14.08
CA ILE A 147 -17.18 -7.85 -13.24
C ILE A 147 -16.04 -7.17 -14.03
N ASP A 148 -15.31 -6.29 -13.34
CA ASP A 148 -14.12 -5.57 -13.82
C ASP A 148 -12.87 -6.46 -13.70
N ALA A 149 -12.98 -7.66 -14.25
CA ALA A 149 -11.96 -8.70 -14.32
C ALA A 149 -11.92 -9.29 -15.74
N PHE A 150 -10.78 -9.84 -16.12
CA PHE A 150 -10.64 -10.53 -17.40
C PHE A 150 -11.13 -11.99 -17.30
N PRO A 151 -11.32 -12.70 -18.44
CA PRO A 151 -11.38 -14.15 -18.43
C PRO A 151 -10.15 -14.74 -17.74
N ASP A 152 -10.38 -15.80 -16.97
CA ASP A 152 -9.41 -16.62 -16.25
C ASP A 152 -8.66 -15.91 -15.11
N THR A 153 -9.08 -14.70 -14.74
CA THR A 153 -8.59 -13.99 -13.55
C THR A 153 -8.96 -14.76 -12.26
N PRO A 154 -8.04 -14.94 -11.29
CA PRO A 154 -8.29 -15.75 -10.10
C PRO A 154 -9.13 -15.04 -9.05
N ILE A 155 -10.13 -15.74 -8.51
CA ILE A 155 -10.96 -15.34 -7.37
C ILE A 155 -10.29 -15.79 -6.08
N LEU A 156 -10.23 -14.91 -5.08
CA LEU A 156 -9.61 -15.16 -3.77
C LEU A 156 -10.65 -15.44 -2.68
N ASP A 157 -11.79 -14.73 -2.71
CA ASP A 157 -12.79 -14.74 -1.62
C ASP A 157 -14.15 -14.24 -2.14
N LEU A 158 -15.23 -14.65 -1.49
CA LEU A 158 -16.63 -14.28 -1.78
C LEU A 158 -17.35 -13.88 -0.48
N LYS A 159 -18.14 -12.80 -0.51
CA LYS A 159 -18.93 -12.33 0.66
C LYS A 159 -20.29 -11.75 0.26
N PRO A 160 -21.33 -11.83 1.10
CA PRO A 160 -22.52 -10.99 0.97
C PRO A 160 -22.18 -9.49 1.11
#